data_AF-A0A6P5TFN3-F1
#
_entry.id   AF-A0A6P5TFN3-F1
#
_cell.length_a   1.000
_cell.length_b   1.000
_cell.length_c   1.000
_cell.angle_alpha   90.00
_cell.angle_beta   90.00
_cell.angle_gamma   90.00
#
_symmetry.space_group_name_H-M   'P 1'
#
loop_
_entity.id
_entity.type
_entity.pdbx_description
1 polymer ?
#
loop_
_entity_poly.entity_id
_entity_poly.type
_entity_poly.pdbx_seq_one_letter_code
_entity_poly.pdbx_strand_id
1 'polypeptide(L)'
;MIVTSSSIKTPPPPHPPNPWAASQNPNNSFLPINRRSLLSALTISTTTTPFANSFLNPMSAQEVAFARGLFQMPPVRLTNRYFLVRAGESEYESIGVINTNPVAKTSVDNGLSEKGKKQAVRSAFDLKEMGACDKNCWIWPSITQRAYQAAEIIASVNGVSRSYIVPEYSFLDARGLGAYEGKNLEAVSEVYASDTLSPTIKPPPIDDGTPNESVSDVLVRVIQLMSILETQYSEDTVIIVSPDSDNLTILQAGIIGLDLRRHRELSFAPGEVRFVDTNSVPTYKQPASAVYKCLKPPNCN
;
A
#
# COMPACT_ATOMS: atom_id res chain seq x y z
N MET A 1 -71.87 -22.59 -13.56
CA MET A 1 -70.90 -23.47 -14.24
C MET A 1 -69.52 -23.15 -13.69
N ILE A 2 -68.93 -24.12 -13.02
CA ILE A 2 -67.61 -24.04 -12.40
C ILE A 2 -66.58 -24.22 -13.51
N VAL A 3 -65.67 -23.25 -13.69
CA VAL A 3 -64.51 -23.40 -14.58
C VAL A 3 -63.26 -23.31 -13.71
N THR A 4 -62.63 -24.46 -13.56
CA THR A 4 -61.40 -24.72 -12.81
C THR A 4 -60.18 -24.14 -13.53
N SER A 5 -59.35 -23.39 -12.81
CA SER A 5 -58.03 -22.94 -13.23
C SER A 5 -57.00 -24.06 -13.07
N SER A 6 -56.41 -24.53 -14.17
CA SER A 6 -55.31 -25.49 -14.16
C SER A 6 -53.96 -24.75 -14.17
N SER A 7 -53.22 -24.82 -13.06
CA SER A 7 -51.84 -24.32 -12.97
C SER A 7 -50.88 -25.27 -13.68
N ILE A 8 -50.15 -24.75 -14.67
CA ILE A 8 -49.03 -25.42 -15.33
C ILE A 8 -47.81 -25.32 -14.40
N LYS A 9 -47.31 -26.46 -13.90
CA LYS A 9 -46.05 -26.55 -13.14
C LYS A 9 -44.88 -26.68 -14.11
N THR A 10 -43.99 -25.70 -14.11
CA THR A 10 -42.67 -25.78 -14.77
C THR A 10 -41.69 -26.63 -13.93
N PRO A 11 -40.87 -27.51 -14.55
CA PRO A 11 -39.89 -28.31 -13.83
C PRO A 11 -38.69 -27.47 -13.35
N PRO A 12 -38.05 -27.85 -12.22
CA PRO A 12 -36.88 -27.14 -11.70
C PRO A 12 -35.63 -27.37 -12.58
N PRO A 13 -34.67 -26.42 -12.55
CA PRO A 13 -33.43 -26.51 -13.32
C PRO A 13 -32.48 -27.62 -12.78
N PRO A 14 -31.62 -28.20 -13.64
CA PRO A 14 -30.72 -29.27 -13.25
C PRO A 14 -29.58 -28.77 -12.34
N HIS A 15 -29.21 -29.59 -11.35
CA HIS A 15 -28.09 -29.33 -10.43
C HIS A 15 -26.72 -29.45 -11.12
N PRO A 16 -25.70 -28.69 -10.66
CA PRO A 16 -24.34 -28.79 -11.17
C PRO A 16 -23.66 -30.11 -10.75
N PRO A 17 -22.77 -30.67 -11.59
CA PRO A 17 -22.11 -31.94 -11.30
C PRO A 17 -21.05 -31.84 -10.19
N ASN A 18 -20.99 -32.91 -9.38
CA ASN A 18 -20.12 -33.09 -8.23
C ASN A 18 -18.63 -33.24 -8.66
N PRO A 19 -17.64 -32.61 -8.02
CA PRO A 19 -16.25 -32.59 -8.51
C PRO A 19 -15.39 -33.82 -8.14
N TRP A 20 -15.97 -34.88 -7.58
CA TRP A 20 -15.21 -36.07 -7.18
C TRP A 20 -15.58 -37.31 -7.99
N ALA A 21 -14.94 -37.44 -9.15
CA ALA A 21 -14.75 -38.71 -9.84
C ALA A 21 -13.45 -38.63 -10.66
N ALA A 22 -12.30 -38.73 -9.98
CA ALA A 22 -11.00 -38.83 -10.63
C ALA A 22 -10.70 -40.29 -11.00
N SER A 23 -10.38 -40.45 -12.29
CA SER A 23 -9.91 -41.64 -13.01
C SER A 23 -8.75 -42.37 -12.30
N GLN A 24 -8.80 -43.70 -12.36
CA GLN A 24 -7.72 -44.60 -11.92
C GLN A 24 -6.67 -44.85 -13.03
N ASN A 25 -5.41 -44.90 -12.57
CA ASN A 25 -4.23 -45.64 -13.08
C ASN A 25 -3.36 -45.05 -14.22
N PRO A 26 -2.07 -45.45 -14.33
CA PRO A 26 -1.10 -45.87 -13.30
C PRO A 26 0.34 -45.31 -13.51
N ASN A 27 1.24 -45.62 -12.57
CA ASN A 27 2.71 -45.57 -12.64
C ASN A 27 3.43 -44.22 -12.70
N ASN A 28 3.91 -43.76 -11.54
CA ASN A 28 5.32 -43.39 -11.41
C ASN A 28 5.75 -43.47 -9.94
N SER A 29 6.65 -44.42 -9.68
CA SER A 29 7.34 -44.63 -8.41
C SER A 29 8.35 -43.51 -8.16
N PHE A 30 7.96 -42.52 -7.35
CA PHE A 30 8.90 -41.54 -6.79
C PHE A 30 9.28 -41.95 -5.37
N LEU A 31 10.56 -42.30 -5.19
CA LEU A 31 11.17 -42.51 -3.87
C LEU A 31 11.16 -41.17 -3.08
N PRO A 32 10.79 -41.18 -1.79
CA PRO A 32 10.79 -39.96 -0.99
C PRO A 32 12.23 -39.55 -0.63
N ILE A 33 12.70 -38.44 -1.20
CA ILE A 33 13.97 -37.81 -0.82
C ILE A 33 13.79 -37.14 0.54
N ASN A 34 14.47 -37.67 1.54
CA ASN A 34 14.41 -37.22 2.92
C ASN A 34 15.27 -35.94 3.10
N ARG A 35 14.65 -34.83 3.55
CA ARG A 35 15.23 -33.48 3.71
C ARG A 35 16.24 -33.33 4.87
N ARG A 36 17.06 -34.34 5.16
CA ARG A 36 18.00 -34.32 6.32
C ARG A 36 19.48 -34.61 6.02
N SER A 37 19.90 -34.67 4.77
CA SER A 37 21.28 -35.03 4.41
C SER A 37 22.11 -33.95 3.68
N LEU A 38 21.66 -32.70 3.60
CA LEU A 38 22.41 -31.61 2.95
C LEU A 38 23.13 -30.65 3.92
N LEU A 39 23.66 -31.17 5.03
CA LEU A 39 24.50 -30.42 5.97
C LEU A 39 25.70 -31.25 6.44
N SER A 40 26.48 -31.80 5.51
CA SER A 40 27.78 -32.43 5.79
C SER A 40 28.68 -32.39 4.56
N ALA A 41 29.08 -31.20 4.10
CA ALA A 41 30.15 -31.05 3.10
C ALA A 41 30.77 -29.65 3.15
N LEU A 42 31.49 -29.35 4.23
CA LEU A 42 32.48 -28.26 4.23
C LEU A 42 33.65 -28.66 5.14
N THR A 43 34.52 -29.51 4.60
CA THR A 43 35.83 -29.82 5.18
C THR A 43 36.92 -29.15 4.34
N ILE A 44 37.45 -28.08 4.91
CA ILE A 44 38.87 -27.70 5.00
C ILE A 44 39.77 -28.18 3.84
N SER A 45 40.25 -27.24 3.04
CA SER A 45 41.50 -27.38 2.29
C SER A 45 42.37 -26.16 2.56
N THR A 46 43.32 -26.31 3.48
CA THR A 46 44.43 -25.38 3.68
C THR A 46 45.59 -25.84 2.81
N THR A 47 45.85 -25.15 1.70
CA THR A 47 47.10 -25.27 0.96
C THR A 47 47.94 -24.02 1.17
N THR A 48 49.02 -24.19 1.93
CA THR A 48 50.11 -23.23 2.10
C THR A 48 50.97 -23.18 0.83
N THR A 49 51.06 -22.03 0.18
CA THR A 49 52.25 -21.63 -0.59
C THR A 49 52.49 -20.13 -0.44
N PRO A 50 53.75 -19.67 -0.28
CA PRO A 50 54.06 -18.27 -0.02
C PRO A 50 54.60 -17.60 -1.28
N PHE A 51 53.93 -16.61 -1.86
CA PHE A 51 54.61 -15.64 -2.72
C PHE A 51 53.91 -14.28 -2.66
N ALA A 52 54.70 -13.28 -2.28
CA ALA A 52 54.34 -11.88 -2.27
C ALA A 52 53.98 -11.41 -3.69
N ASN A 53 52.89 -10.63 -3.81
CA ASN A 53 52.95 -9.33 -4.48
C ASN A 53 51.72 -8.50 -4.17
N SER A 54 52.01 -7.30 -3.69
CA SER A 54 51.11 -6.24 -3.30
C SER A 54 50.41 -5.65 -4.53
N PHE A 55 49.08 -5.75 -4.61
CA PHE A 55 48.25 -4.77 -5.29
C PHE A 55 46.97 -4.56 -4.48
N LEU A 56 46.92 -3.40 -3.83
CA LEU A 56 45.76 -2.87 -3.13
C LEU A 56 44.68 -2.52 -4.16
N ASN A 57 43.66 -3.36 -4.28
CA ASN A 57 42.37 -2.97 -4.82
C ASN A 57 41.35 -3.00 -3.65
N PRO A 58 40.97 -1.85 -3.07
CA PRO A 58 39.75 -1.80 -2.27
C PRO A 58 38.56 -1.67 -3.23
N MET A 59 37.38 -2.08 -2.77
CA MET A 59 36.09 -2.02 -3.50
C MET A 59 35.76 -3.22 -4.40
N SER A 60 35.68 -4.39 -3.79
CA SER A 60 34.46 -5.18 -3.93
C SER A 60 33.73 -5.11 -2.60
N ALA A 61 32.92 -4.07 -2.42
CA ALA A 61 31.93 -4.09 -1.36
C ALA A 61 30.92 -5.15 -1.79
N GLN A 62 31.06 -6.37 -1.26
CA GLN A 62 29.97 -7.32 -1.24
C GLN A 62 28.78 -6.60 -0.63
N GLU A 63 27.75 -6.32 -1.43
CA GLU A 63 26.47 -5.88 -0.92
C GLU A 63 25.94 -7.00 -0.04
N VAL A 64 26.20 -6.86 1.26
CA VAL A 64 25.63 -7.74 2.27
C VAL A 64 24.14 -7.50 2.18
N ALA A 65 23.39 -8.51 1.72
CA ALA A 65 21.94 -8.50 1.72
C ALA A 65 21.47 -8.22 3.16
N PHE A 66 21.13 -6.96 3.42
CA PHE A 66 20.63 -6.54 4.71
C PHE A 66 19.22 -7.11 4.81
N ALA A 67 18.95 -7.93 5.83
CA ALA A 67 17.60 -8.34 6.12
C ALA A 67 16.76 -7.05 6.27
N ARG A 68 15.85 -6.81 5.33
CA ARG A 68 14.95 -5.66 5.37
C ARG A 68 14.02 -5.91 6.55
N GLY A 69 14.36 -5.35 7.71
CA GLY A 69 13.48 -5.34 8.88
C GLY A 69 12.19 -4.57 8.57
N LEU A 70 11.27 -4.54 9.54
CA LEU A 70 10.05 -3.72 9.42
C LEU A 70 10.42 -2.27 9.03
N PHE A 71 9.70 -1.69 8.08
CA PHE A 71 9.96 -0.31 7.64
C PHE A 71 9.80 0.64 8.83
N GLN A 72 10.80 1.50 9.05
CA GLN A 72 10.81 2.46 10.15
C GLN A 72 10.66 3.88 9.62
N MET A 73 9.90 4.70 10.34
CA MET A 73 9.71 6.12 10.04
C MET A 73 10.51 7.00 11.01
N PRO A 74 11.13 8.10 10.54
CA PRO A 74 11.45 8.36 9.14
C PRO A 74 12.46 7.31 8.63
N PRO A 75 12.41 6.91 7.34
CA PRO A 75 13.31 5.90 6.80
C PRO A 75 14.75 6.45 6.71
N VAL A 76 15.75 5.57 6.80
CA VAL A 76 17.15 5.96 6.52
C VAL A 76 17.35 6.26 5.03
N ARG A 77 16.66 5.50 4.17
CA ARG A 77 16.65 5.61 2.72
C ARG A 77 15.41 4.92 2.16
N LEU A 78 15.00 5.31 0.96
CA LEU A 78 14.04 4.58 0.14
C LEU A 78 14.81 3.87 -0.98
N THR A 79 14.53 2.59 -1.19
CA THR A 79 15.13 1.80 -2.28
C THR A 79 14.42 2.01 -3.61
N ASN A 80 13.12 2.32 -3.55
CA ASN A 80 12.30 2.58 -4.73
C ASN A 80 12.02 4.08 -4.90
N ARG A 81 11.63 4.47 -6.11
CA ARG A 81 11.12 5.81 -6.40
C ARG A 81 9.61 5.83 -6.18
N TYR A 82 9.11 6.79 -5.40
CA TYR A 82 7.70 6.89 -5.10
C TYR A 82 7.06 8.14 -5.71
N PHE A 83 5.92 7.94 -6.36
CA PHE A 83 5.01 9.01 -6.76
C PHE A 83 3.70 8.84 -6.01
N LEU A 84 3.23 9.90 -5.37
CA LEU A 84 1.99 9.94 -4.62
C LEU A 84 0.93 10.63 -5.47
N VAL A 85 -0.22 9.99 -5.62
CA VAL A 85 -1.33 10.52 -6.42
C VAL A 85 -2.61 10.47 -5.60
N ARG A 86 -3.25 11.64 -5.41
CA ARG A 86 -4.63 11.66 -4.93
C ARG A 86 -5.54 11.43 -6.12
N ALA A 87 -6.49 10.50 -6.01
CA ALA A 87 -7.52 10.30 -7.01
C ALA A 87 -8.25 11.63 -7.32
N GLY A 88 -8.85 11.70 -8.51
CA GLY A 88 -9.75 12.80 -8.83
C GLY A 88 -10.98 12.83 -7.92
N GLU A 89 -11.71 13.93 -7.98
CA GLU A 89 -12.99 14.13 -7.29
C GLU A 89 -13.95 12.97 -7.59
N SER A 90 -14.61 12.43 -6.56
CA SER A 90 -15.65 11.41 -6.73
C SER A 90 -17.04 12.01 -6.92
N GLU A 91 -18.02 11.19 -7.31
CA GLU A 91 -19.42 11.65 -7.34
C GLU A 91 -19.88 12.09 -5.93
N TYR A 92 -19.54 11.36 -4.86
CA TYR A 92 -19.79 11.80 -3.47
C TYR A 92 -19.12 13.15 -3.13
N GLU A 93 -17.85 13.36 -3.49
CA GLU A 93 -17.19 14.65 -3.26
C GLU A 93 -17.87 15.77 -4.06
N SER A 94 -18.34 15.49 -5.28
CA SER A 94 -18.98 16.48 -6.15
C SER A 94 -20.31 17.01 -5.59
N ILE A 95 -21.01 16.20 -4.79
CA ILE A 95 -22.24 16.58 -4.08
C ILE A 95 -22.01 17.02 -2.63
N GLY A 96 -20.74 17.13 -2.20
CA GLY A 96 -20.38 17.61 -0.87
C GLY A 96 -20.65 16.61 0.26
N VAL A 97 -20.52 15.30 -0.01
CA VAL A 97 -20.78 14.24 0.98
C VAL A 97 -19.49 13.49 1.31
N ILE A 98 -19.23 13.32 2.61
CA ILE A 98 -18.17 12.45 3.12
C ILE A 98 -18.56 10.99 2.88
N ASN A 99 -17.69 10.26 2.20
CA ASN A 99 -17.79 8.81 2.07
C ASN A 99 -16.46 8.11 2.38
N THR A 100 -16.44 7.44 3.52
CA THR A 100 -15.32 6.70 4.10
C THR A 100 -15.71 5.31 4.56
N ASN A 101 -16.99 4.96 4.49
CA ASN A 101 -17.48 3.62 4.82
C ASN A 101 -16.95 2.59 3.80
N PRO A 102 -16.20 1.55 4.24
CA PRO A 102 -15.67 0.51 3.35
C PRO A 102 -16.75 -0.26 2.57
N VAL A 103 -17.99 -0.30 3.03
CA VAL A 103 -19.10 -0.99 2.34
C VAL A 103 -19.40 -0.34 0.99
N ALA A 104 -19.31 0.99 0.90
CA ALA A 104 -19.59 1.75 -0.32
C ALA A 104 -18.35 1.95 -1.20
N LYS A 105 -17.19 1.39 -0.83
CA LYS A 105 -15.91 1.77 -1.47
C LYS A 105 -15.80 1.41 -2.95
N THR A 106 -16.46 0.33 -3.37
CA THR A 106 -16.52 -0.13 -4.78
C THR A 106 -17.81 0.29 -5.49
N SER A 107 -18.66 1.10 -4.83
CA SER A 107 -19.89 1.59 -5.45
C SER A 107 -19.57 2.55 -6.60
N VAL A 108 -20.50 2.62 -7.57
CA VAL A 108 -20.38 3.54 -8.71
C VAL A 108 -20.36 4.99 -8.24
N ASP A 109 -21.13 5.32 -7.20
CA ASP A 109 -21.18 6.67 -6.60
C ASP A 109 -19.88 7.05 -5.88
N ASN A 110 -19.01 6.08 -5.59
CA ASN A 110 -17.65 6.34 -5.12
C ASN A 110 -16.60 6.35 -6.25
N GLY A 111 -17.04 6.28 -7.50
CA GLY A 111 -16.22 6.46 -8.69
C GLY A 111 -15.86 7.92 -8.95
N LEU A 112 -14.96 8.13 -9.91
CA LEU A 112 -14.58 9.47 -10.38
C LEU A 112 -15.77 10.19 -11.01
N SER A 113 -15.98 11.45 -10.60
CA SER A 113 -16.88 12.37 -11.29
C SER A 113 -16.36 12.70 -12.70
N GLU A 114 -17.18 13.35 -13.53
CA GLU A 114 -16.72 13.86 -14.83
C GLU A 114 -15.52 14.82 -14.71
N LYS A 115 -15.47 15.60 -13.63
CA LYS A 115 -14.31 16.44 -13.29
C LYS A 115 -13.15 15.59 -12.77
N GLY A 116 -13.43 14.58 -11.95
CA GLY A 116 -12.45 13.60 -11.46
C GLY A 116 -11.72 12.85 -12.57
N LYS A 117 -12.43 12.46 -13.63
CA LYS A 117 -11.83 11.80 -14.81
C LYS A 117 -10.84 12.72 -15.52
N LYS A 118 -11.17 14.01 -15.70
CA LYS A 118 -10.26 15.00 -16.30
C LYS A 118 -9.04 15.24 -15.41
N GLN A 119 -9.22 15.28 -14.09
CA GLN A 119 -8.14 15.36 -13.12
C GLN A 119 -7.22 14.15 -13.22
N ALA A 120 -7.75 12.93 -13.28
CA ALA A 120 -6.94 11.71 -13.42
C ALA A 120 -6.15 11.67 -14.74
N VAL A 121 -6.74 12.14 -15.85
CA VAL A 121 -6.02 12.30 -17.13
C VAL A 121 -4.86 13.29 -16.98
N ARG A 122 -5.08 14.42 -16.30
CA ARG A 122 -4.01 15.38 -16.02
C ARG A 122 -2.91 14.75 -15.17
N SER A 123 -3.25 14.06 -14.09
CA SER A 123 -2.28 13.33 -13.25
C SER A 123 -1.43 12.36 -14.07
N ALA A 124 -2.06 11.67 -15.02
CA ALA A 124 -1.38 10.73 -15.89
C ALA A 124 -0.36 11.40 -16.82
N PHE A 125 -0.67 12.60 -17.33
CA PHE A 125 0.29 13.40 -18.10
C PHE A 125 1.40 14.00 -17.22
N ASP A 126 1.07 14.48 -16.03
CA ASP A 126 2.07 15.01 -15.08
C ASP A 126 3.09 13.91 -14.71
N LEU A 127 2.64 12.68 -14.46
CA LEU A 127 3.51 11.51 -14.23
C LEU A 127 4.40 11.19 -15.43
N LYS A 128 3.86 11.32 -16.64
CA LYS A 128 4.60 11.08 -17.89
C LYS A 128 5.70 12.12 -18.08
N GLU A 129 5.39 13.39 -17.82
CA GLU A 129 6.36 14.49 -17.89
C GLU A 129 7.49 14.32 -16.85
N MET A 130 7.16 13.80 -15.67
CA MET A 130 8.13 13.49 -14.62
C MET A 130 8.97 12.23 -14.89
N GLY A 131 8.73 11.50 -15.98
CA GLY A 131 9.42 10.24 -16.28
C GLY A 131 9.17 9.17 -15.22
N ALA A 132 7.96 9.14 -14.64
CA ALA A 132 7.62 8.19 -13.59
C ALA A 132 7.73 6.74 -14.10
N CYS A 133 7.21 6.47 -15.31
CA CYS A 133 7.20 5.14 -15.90
C CYS A 133 8.20 4.93 -17.04
N ASP A 134 9.31 5.67 -17.08
CA ASP A 134 10.40 5.46 -18.06
C ASP A 134 11.15 4.13 -17.83
N LYS A 135 11.04 3.58 -16.62
CA LYS A 135 11.55 2.28 -16.21
C LYS A 135 10.39 1.39 -15.75
N ASN A 136 10.69 0.29 -15.06
CA ASN A 136 9.68 -0.51 -14.38
C ASN A 136 8.81 0.36 -13.46
N CYS A 137 7.51 0.29 -13.69
CA CYS A 137 6.50 1.12 -13.06
C CYS A 137 5.38 0.24 -12.51
N TRP A 138 5.17 0.27 -11.21
CA TRP A 138 4.07 -0.42 -10.53
C TRP A 138 3.06 0.60 -10.02
N ILE A 139 1.78 0.38 -10.26
CA ILE A 139 0.72 1.27 -9.81
C ILE A 139 -0.04 0.56 -8.69
N TRP A 140 -0.02 1.13 -7.50
CA TRP A 140 -0.67 0.61 -6.29
C TRP A 140 -1.85 1.50 -5.90
N PRO A 141 -3.04 1.28 -6.48
CA PRO A 141 -4.24 1.96 -6.05
C PRO A 141 -4.90 1.27 -4.87
N SER A 142 -5.57 2.05 -4.02
CA SER A 142 -6.69 1.53 -3.24
C SER A 142 -7.74 0.90 -4.15
N ILE A 143 -8.45 -0.13 -3.67
CA ILE A 143 -9.62 -0.70 -4.36
C ILE A 143 -10.87 0.18 -4.32
N THR A 144 -10.81 1.36 -3.70
CA THR A 144 -11.86 2.37 -3.88
C THR A 144 -12.06 2.67 -5.36
N GLN A 145 -13.32 2.79 -5.78
CA GLN A 145 -13.68 2.89 -7.19
C GLN A 145 -12.95 4.05 -7.89
N ARG A 146 -12.89 5.23 -7.26
CA ARG A 146 -12.17 6.40 -7.77
C ARG A 146 -10.65 6.19 -7.93
N ALA A 147 -9.99 5.54 -6.98
CA ALA A 147 -8.55 5.31 -7.03
C ALA A 147 -8.20 4.27 -8.09
N TYR A 148 -8.99 3.19 -8.18
CA TYR A 148 -8.78 2.15 -9.19
C TYR A 148 -9.02 2.69 -10.61
N GLN A 149 -10.08 3.46 -10.83
CA GLN A 149 -10.33 4.13 -12.11
C GLN A 149 -9.20 5.11 -12.48
N ALA A 150 -8.69 5.88 -11.51
CA ALA A 150 -7.55 6.76 -11.75
C ALA A 150 -6.29 5.96 -12.14
N ALA A 151 -6.03 4.83 -11.50
CA ALA A 151 -4.92 3.95 -11.85
C ALA A 151 -5.06 3.36 -13.27
N GLU A 152 -6.25 2.95 -13.70
CA GLU A 152 -6.46 2.49 -15.08
C GLU A 152 -6.18 3.60 -16.11
N ILE A 153 -6.60 4.84 -15.83
CA ILE A 153 -6.32 6.01 -16.68
C ILE A 153 -4.81 6.28 -16.73
N ILE A 154 -4.15 6.31 -15.56
CA ILE A 154 -2.70 6.50 -15.44
C ILE A 154 -1.94 5.44 -16.24
N ALA A 155 -2.32 4.17 -16.08
CA ALA A 155 -1.71 3.06 -16.78
C ALA A 155 -1.86 3.19 -18.31
N SER A 156 -3.07 3.53 -18.78
CA SER A 156 -3.35 3.67 -20.20
C SER A 156 -2.52 4.78 -20.86
N VAL A 157 -2.38 5.95 -20.22
CA VAL A 157 -1.63 7.10 -20.77
C VAL A 157 -0.12 6.87 -20.75
N ASN A 158 0.37 6.14 -19.74
CA ASN A 158 1.80 5.86 -19.53
C ASN A 158 2.27 4.53 -20.16
N GLY A 159 1.39 3.82 -20.88
CA GLY A 159 1.75 2.57 -21.55
C GLY A 159 2.06 1.42 -20.58
N VAL A 160 1.53 1.49 -19.35
CA VAL A 160 1.69 0.45 -18.32
C VAL A 160 0.62 -0.61 -18.51
N SER A 161 1.02 -1.88 -18.58
CA SER A 161 0.07 -3.00 -18.67
C SER A 161 -0.76 -3.12 -17.39
N ARG A 162 -2.03 -3.55 -17.51
CA ARG A 162 -2.91 -3.84 -16.36
C ARG A 162 -2.31 -4.83 -15.36
N SER A 163 -1.40 -5.70 -15.80
CA SER A 163 -0.68 -6.64 -14.91
C SER A 163 0.24 -5.96 -13.89
N TYR A 164 0.55 -4.68 -14.07
CA TYR A 164 1.37 -3.86 -13.16
C TYR A 164 0.52 -2.95 -12.26
N ILE A 165 -0.82 -3.06 -12.35
CA ILE A 165 -1.74 -2.46 -11.39
C ILE A 165 -1.95 -3.48 -10.27
N VAL A 166 -1.52 -3.15 -9.06
CA VAL A 166 -1.61 -4.01 -7.88
C VAL A 166 -2.62 -3.39 -6.91
N PRO A 167 -3.89 -3.83 -6.94
CA PRO A 167 -4.91 -3.27 -6.07
C PRO A 167 -4.60 -3.58 -4.60
N GLU A 168 -4.61 -2.54 -3.78
CA GLU A 168 -4.42 -2.61 -2.33
C GLU A 168 -5.80 -2.51 -1.65
N TYR A 169 -6.09 -3.48 -0.77
CA TYR A 169 -7.44 -3.74 -0.27
C TYR A 169 -7.79 -3.02 1.04
N SER A 170 -6.79 -2.58 1.81
CA SER A 170 -6.97 -2.17 3.21
C SER A 170 -6.08 -1.00 3.65
N PHE A 171 -4.77 -1.06 3.37
CA PHE A 171 -3.80 -0.07 3.81
C PHE A 171 -3.93 1.32 3.16
N LEU A 172 -4.61 1.42 2.01
CA LEU A 172 -4.90 2.64 1.25
C LEU A 172 -6.40 2.99 1.24
N ASP A 173 -7.23 2.33 2.05
CA ASP A 173 -8.60 2.79 2.22
C ASP A 173 -8.60 4.25 2.73
N ALA A 174 -9.64 5.01 2.36
CA ALA A 174 -9.82 6.37 2.87
C ALA A 174 -9.86 6.34 4.40
N ARG A 175 -9.34 7.39 5.06
CA ARG A 175 -9.37 7.46 6.52
C ARG A 175 -10.81 7.38 7.00
N GLY A 176 -11.11 6.40 7.86
CA GLY A 176 -12.44 6.27 8.44
C GLY A 176 -12.78 7.48 9.33
N LEU A 177 -13.86 8.19 9.03
CA LEU A 177 -14.27 9.39 9.76
C LEU A 177 -15.44 9.15 10.74
N GLY A 178 -15.83 7.91 10.99
CA GLY A 178 -16.84 7.53 11.97
C GLY A 178 -18.16 8.31 11.80
N ALA A 179 -18.58 9.01 12.84
CA ALA A 179 -19.81 9.81 12.90
C ALA A 179 -19.88 10.99 11.91
N TYR A 180 -18.84 11.21 11.09
CA TYR A 180 -18.88 12.16 9.98
C TYR A 180 -19.32 11.52 8.66
N GLU A 181 -19.46 10.20 8.58
CA GLU A 181 -19.98 9.52 7.39
C GLU A 181 -21.32 10.11 6.95
N GLY A 182 -21.47 10.39 5.65
CA GLY A 182 -22.69 10.93 5.08
C GLY A 182 -22.95 12.42 5.37
N LYS A 183 -22.11 13.09 6.18
CA LYS A 183 -22.21 14.54 6.38
C LYS A 183 -21.60 15.29 5.18
N ASN A 184 -22.02 16.54 5.01
CA ASN A 184 -21.10 17.68 5.11
C ASN A 184 -19.60 17.47 4.75
N LEU A 185 -19.11 17.41 3.50
CA LEU A 185 -17.67 17.46 3.20
C LEU A 185 -16.93 18.62 3.90
N GLU A 186 -17.56 19.77 4.11
CA GLU A 186 -17.00 20.88 4.88
C GLU A 186 -16.73 20.52 6.37
N ALA A 187 -17.45 19.54 6.92
CA ALA A 187 -17.26 19.06 8.29
C ALA A 187 -15.92 18.34 8.50
N VAL A 188 -15.22 17.95 7.44
CA VAL A 188 -13.84 17.44 7.53
C VAL A 188 -12.90 18.47 8.18
N SER A 189 -13.21 19.77 8.07
CA SER A 189 -12.45 20.82 8.73
C SER A 189 -12.42 20.69 10.26
N GLU A 190 -13.48 20.13 10.88
CA GLU A 190 -13.56 19.86 12.31
C GLU A 190 -12.64 18.71 12.73
N VAL A 191 -12.59 17.65 11.91
CA VAL A 191 -11.65 16.53 12.10
C VAL A 191 -10.21 17.05 12.08
N TYR A 192 -9.89 17.85 11.07
CA TYR A 192 -8.55 18.42 10.95
C TYR A 192 -8.20 19.39 12.07
N ALA A 193 -9.16 20.16 12.59
CA ALA A 193 -8.93 20.98 13.77
C ALA A 193 -8.54 20.12 14.98
N SER A 194 -9.22 18.98 15.16
CA SER A 194 -8.88 18.01 16.20
C SER A 194 -7.50 17.38 16.01
N ASP A 195 -7.11 17.06 14.78
CA ASP A 195 -5.80 16.45 14.47
C ASP A 195 -4.63 17.37 14.86
N THR A 196 -4.82 18.69 14.82
CA THR A 196 -3.78 19.65 15.27
C THR A 196 -3.50 19.58 16.78
N LEU A 197 -4.46 19.08 17.57
CA LEU A 197 -4.31 18.95 19.02
C LEU A 197 -3.51 17.69 19.37
N SER A 198 -3.85 16.55 18.77
CA SER A 198 -3.15 15.29 18.97
C SER A 198 -3.38 14.32 17.82
N PRO A 199 -2.34 13.60 17.35
CA PRO A 199 -2.47 12.65 16.24
C PRO A 199 -3.21 11.37 16.63
N THR A 200 -3.48 11.15 17.93
CA THR A 200 -4.18 9.96 18.45
C THR A 200 -5.68 10.17 18.63
N ILE A 201 -6.20 11.38 18.40
CA ILE A 201 -7.63 11.63 18.51
C ILE A 201 -8.35 10.95 17.34
N LYS A 202 -9.35 10.16 17.68
CA LYS A 202 -10.27 9.53 16.71
C LYS A 202 -11.52 10.39 16.59
N PRO A 203 -12.09 10.55 15.38
CA PRO A 203 -13.46 11.03 15.23
C PRO A 203 -14.43 10.21 16.09
N PRO A 204 -15.60 10.75 16.49
CA PRO A 204 -16.59 9.97 17.23
C PRO A 204 -17.01 8.72 16.44
N PRO A 205 -17.24 7.57 17.10
CA PRO A 205 -17.67 6.35 16.41
C PRO A 205 -19.13 6.46 15.93
N ILE A 206 -19.50 5.57 15.01
CA ILE A 206 -20.86 5.37 14.50
C ILE A 206 -21.16 3.87 14.43
N ASP A 207 -22.44 3.49 14.33
CA ASP A 207 -22.94 2.11 14.37
C ASP A 207 -23.16 1.47 12.99
N ASP A 208 -22.86 2.17 11.90
CA ASP A 208 -23.04 1.71 10.51
C ASP A 208 -21.84 0.89 9.95
N GLY A 209 -20.85 0.63 10.80
CA GLY A 209 -19.61 -0.07 10.44
C GLY A 209 -18.51 0.83 9.87
N THR A 210 -18.70 2.14 9.77
CA THR A 210 -17.64 3.07 9.37
C THR A 210 -16.55 3.14 10.45
N PRO A 211 -15.28 2.86 10.10
CA PRO A 211 -14.17 3.03 11.04
C PRO A 211 -14.01 4.49 11.47
N ASN A 212 -13.42 4.71 12.64
CA ASN A 212 -13.03 6.05 13.11
C ASN A 212 -11.53 6.07 13.45
N GLU A 213 -10.73 6.45 12.48
CA GLU A 213 -9.27 6.38 12.54
C GLU A 213 -8.66 7.71 13.00
N SER A 214 -7.68 7.62 13.89
CA SER A 214 -6.78 8.73 14.19
C SER A 214 -5.67 8.82 13.15
N VAL A 215 -4.95 9.96 13.10
CA VAL A 215 -3.76 10.12 12.26
C VAL A 215 -2.72 9.04 12.55
N SER A 216 -2.55 8.67 13.82
CA SER A 216 -1.64 7.59 14.23
C SER A 216 -2.09 6.21 13.75
N ASP A 217 -3.40 5.92 13.71
CA ASP A 217 -3.88 4.65 13.16
C ASP A 217 -3.57 4.54 11.66
N VAL A 218 -3.82 5.62 10.90
CA VAL A 218 -3.49 5.69 9.47
C VAL A 218 -1.98 5.54 9.25
N LEU A 219 -1.14 6.16 10.08
CA LEU A 219 0.31 6.03 10.00
C LEU A 219 0.77 4.57 10.09
N VAL A 220 0.18 3.78 11.02
CA VAL A 220 0.54 2.37 11.20
C VAL A 220 0.29 1.58 9.91
N ARG A 221 -0.88 1.75 9.28
CA ARG A 221 -1.19 1.00 8.05
C ARG A 221 -0.39 1.45 6.83
N VAL A 222 -0.09 2.74 6.68
CA VAL A 222 0.78 3.18 5.57
C VAL A 222 2.23 2.74 5.78
N ILE A 223 2.72 2.58 7.02
CA ILE A 223 4.01 1.94 7.30
C ILE A 223 4.02 0.46 6.88
N GLN A 224 2.90 -0.24 7.11
CA GLN A 224 2.77 -1.63 6.67
C GLN A 224 2.79 -1.73 5.14
N LEU A 225 2.08 -0.83 4.44
CA LEU A 225 2.19 -0.69 2.99
C LEU A 225 3.65 -0.48 2.56
N MET A 226 4.33 0.52 3.13
CA MET A 226 5.73 0.79 2.78
C MET A 226 6.64 -0.41 3.06
N SER A 227 6.39 -1.17 4.12
CA SER A 227 7.13 -2.41 4.41
C SER A 227 6.97 -3.44 3.30
N ILE A 228 5.77 -3.55 2.72
CA ILE A 228 5.50 -4.43 1.58
C ILE A 228 6.24 -3.92 0.34
N LEU A 229 6.05 -2.64 0.00
CA LEU A 229 6.63 -2.04 -1.21
C LEU A 229 8.17 -2.08 -1.18
N GLU A 230 8.77 -1.69 -0.07
CA GLU A 230 10.22 -1.74 0.14
C GLU A 230 10.77 -3.15 0.32
N THR A 231 9.94 -4.20 0.41
CA THR A 231 10.43 -5.59 0.44
C THR A 231 10.23 -6.29 -0.90
N GLN A 232 9.12 -6.01 -1.59
CA GLN A 232 8.75 -6.65 -2.85
C GLN A 232 9.49 -6.06 -4.05
N TYR A 233 9.78 -4.76 -4.02
CA TYR A 233 10.43 -4.06 -5.12
C TYR A 233 11.84 -3.59 -4.76
N SER A 234 12.67 -3.39 -5.78
CA SER A 234 14.02 -2.87 -5.59
C SER A 234 14.40 -2.05 -6.81
N GLU A 235 14.74 -0.78 -6.59
CA GLU A 235 15.12 0.17 -7.64
C GLU A 235 14.04 0.41 -8.72
N ASP A 236 12.79 0.02 -8.42
CA ASP A 236 11.64 0.25 -9.29
C ASP A 236 10.96 1.59 -8.98
N THR A 237 10.04 2.01 -9.84
CA THR A 237 9.11 3.10 -9.55
C THR A 237 7.77 2.55 -9.09
N VAL A 238 7.25 3.10 -7.99
CA VAL A 238 5.94 2.77 -7.43
C VAL A 238 5.07 4.02 -7.36
N ILE A 239 3.93 3.99 -8.04
CA ILE A 239 2.91 5.02 -8.01
C ILE A 239 1.84 4.59 -7.01
N ILE A 240 1.72 5.30 -5.89
CA ILE A 240 0.69 5.06 -4.87
C ILE A 240 -0.51 5.95 -5.19
N VAL A 241 -1.67 5.34 -5.44
CA VAL A 241 -2.91 6.07 -5.75
C VAL A 241 -3.89 5.94 -4.59
N SER A 242 -4.09 7.04 -3.86
CA SER A 242 -4.98 7.10 -2.69
C SER A 242 -6.33 7.72 -3.06
N PRO A 243 -7.45 7.24 -2.48
CA PRO A 243 -8.77 7.83 -2.66
C PRO A 243 -8.88 9.24 -2.07
N ASP A 244 -8.13 9.53 -1.02
CA ASP A 244 -8.16 10.78 -0.29
C ASP A 244 -6.75 11.33 -0.05
N SER A 245 -6.68 12.50 0.58
CA SER A 245 -5.42 13.14 0.92
C SER A 245 -4.75 12.57 2.17
N ASP A 246 -5.49 11.93 3.08
CA ASP A 246 -5.01 11.63 4.43
C ASP A 246 -3.90 10.57 4.39
N ASN A 247 -4.08 9.47 3.64
CA ASN A 247 -3.04 8.45 3.47
C ASN A 247 -1.72 9.06 2.98
N LEU A 248 -1.79 9.93 1.98
CA LEU A 248 -0.63 10.53 1.34
C LEU A 248 0.06 11.56 2.22
N THR A 249 -0.72 12.43 2.87
CA THR A 249 -0.18 13.45 3.79
C THR A 249 0.52 12.82 4.99
N ILE A 250 -0.08 11.79 5.56
CA ILE A 250 0.41 11.11 6.76
C ILE A 250 1.64 10.28 6.42
N LEU A 251 1.63 9.58 5.27
CA LEU A 251 2.80 8.92 4.72
C LEU A 251 3.94 9.91 4.51
N GLN A 252 3.68 11.02 3.83
CA GLN A 252 4.70 12.03 3.54
C GLN A 252 5.24 12.67 4.81
N ALA A 253 4.38 13.01 5.79
CA ALA A 253 4.79 13.52 7.08
C ALA A 253 5.70 12.52 7.83
N GLY A 254 5.34 11.23 7.83
CA GLY A 254 6.15 10.16 8.40
C GLY A 254 7.52 10.03 7.74
N ILE A 255 7.57 10.08 6.41
CA ILE A 255 8.82 9.98 5.63
C ILE A 255 9.77 11.14 5.95
N ILE A 256 9.26 12.38 6.00
CA ILE A 256 10.08 13.57 6.24
C ILE A 256 10.29 13.89 7.73
N GLY A 257 9.74 13.07 8.64
CA GLY A 257 9.80 13.31 10.07
C GLY A 257 9.07 14.58 10.54
N LEU A 258 8.06 15.02 9.78
CA LEU A 258 7.17 16.11 10.19
C LEU A 258 6.26 15.63 11.33
N ASP A 259 6.02 16.52 12.29
CA ASP A 259 5.01 16.29 13.33
C ASP A 259 3.66 15.93 12.68
N LEU A 260 3.10 14.78 13.03
CA LEU A 260 1.85 14.29 12.44
C LEU A 260 0.68 15.25 12.61
N ARG A 261 0.69 16.11 13.64
CA ARG A 261 -0.33 17.17 13.84
C ARG A 261 -0.34 18.20 12.71
N ARG A 262 0.73 18.25 11.92
CA ARG A 262 0.95 19.16 10.79
C ARG A 262 0.77 18.48 9.43
N HIS A 263 0.28 17.24 9.37
CA HIS A 263 0.15 16.50 8.11
C HIS A 263 -0.68 17.27 7.05
N ARG A 264 -1.66 18.08 7.47
CA ARG A 264 -2.48 18.92 6.60
C ARG A 264 -1.70 19.99 5.82
N GLU A 265 -0.50 20.39 6.28
CA GLU A 265 0.39 21.26 5.50
C GLU A 265 0.82 20.61 4.18
N LEU A 266 0.68 19.29 4.08
CA LEU A 266 1.00 18.47 2.91
C LEU A 266 -0.27 18.04 2.16
N SER A 267 -1.42 18.68 2.36
CA SER A 267 -2.69 18.27 1.72
C SER A 267 -2.59 18.23 0.19
N PHE A 268 -3.19 17.21 -0.41
CA PHE A 268 -3.27 17.00 -1.86
C PHE A 268 -4.61 17.51 -2.38
N ALA A 269 -4.59 18.25 -3.48
CA ALA A 269 -5.78 18.52 -4.28
C ALA A 269 -6.20 17.27 -5.09
N PRO A 270 -7.48 17.13 -5.48
CA PRO A 270 -7.90 16.01 -6.32
C PRO A 270 -7.13 15.97 -7.65
N GLY A 271 -6.55 14.81 -7.97
CA GLY A 271 -5.67 14.62 -9.14
C GLY A 271 -4.25 15.17 -8.98
N GLU A 272 -3.85 15.62 -7.80
CA GLU A 272 -2.48 16.09 -7.58
C GLU A 272 -1.48 14.92 -7.55
N VAL A 273 -0.33 15.13 -8.18
CA VAL A 273 0.80 14.21 -8.23
C VAL A 273 1.99 14.84 -7.52
N ARG A 274 2.68 14.07 -6.67
CA ARG A 274 3.95 14.48 -6.06
C ARG A 274 4.98 13.38 -6.12
N PHE A 275 6.21 13.73 -6.48
CA PHE A 275 7.37 12.87 -6.28
C PHE A 275 7.83 12.93 -4.82
N VAL A 276 8.16 11.78 -4.23
CA VAL A 276 8.77 11.73 -2.89
C VAL A 276 10.26 12.00 -3.02
N ASP A 277 10.68 13.23 -2.70
CA ASP A 277 12.08 13.62 -2.71
C ASP A 277 12.85 12.99 -1.54
N THR A 278 13.78 12.09 -1.84
CA THR A 278 14.62 11.44 -0.83
C THR A 278 15.54 12.41 -0.08
N ASN A 279 15.84 13.59 -0.64
CA ASN A 279 16.63 14.62 0.05
C ASN A 279 15.84 15.31 1.18
N SER A 280 14.51 15.21 1.15
CA SER A 280 13.65 15.73 2.22
C SER A 280 13.59 14.80 3.44
N VAL A 281 14.15 13.60 3.34
CA VAL A 281 14.23 12.64 4.44
C VAL A 281 15.29 13.09 5.45
N PRO A 282 14.96 13.23 6.75
CA PRO A 282 15.91 13.63 7.77
C PRO A 282 17.11 12.69 7.82
N THR A 283 18.31 13.25 8.01
CA THR A 283 19.50 12.45 8.25
C THR A 283 19.28 11.59 9.51
N TYR A 284 19.30 10.28 9.34
CA TYR A 284 19.14 9.34 10.44
C TYR A 284 20.19 9.61 11.52
N LYS A 285 19.73 9.97 12.72
CA LYS A 285 20.57 10.04 13.91
C LYS A 285 20.45 8.70 14.61
N GLN A 286 21.45 7.84 14.42
CA GLN A 286 21.54 6.57 15.13
C GLN A 286 21.40 6.87 16.62
N PRO A 287 20.37 6.34 17.31
CA PRO A 287 20.21 6.60 18.73
C PRO A 287 21.48 6.09 19.41
N ALA A 288 22.06 6.90 20.30
CA ALA A 288 23.30 6.55 20.98
C ALA A 288 23.12 5.16 21.57
N SER A 289 23.84 4.16 21.03
CA SER A 289 23.65 2.74 21.36
C SER A 289 24.16 2.36 22.76
N ALA A 290 24.10 3.31 23.70
CA ALA A 290 24.65 3.20 25.04
C ALA A 290 23.62 3.35 26.16
N VAL A 291 22.33 3.63 25.87
CA VAL A 291 21.39 3.96 26.96
C VAL A 291 20.92 2.73 27.75
N TYR A 292 20.91 1.53 27.16
CA TYR A 292 20.59 0.30 27.89
C TYR A 292 21.64 -0.79 27.66
N LYS A 293 22.73 -0.73 28.44
CA LYS A 293 23.51 -1.94 28.72
C LYS A 293 22.79 -2.68 29.83
N CYS A 294 21.95 -3.67 29.50
CA CYS A 294 21.53 -4.62 30.51
C CYS A 294 22.74 -5.45 30.93
N LEU A 295 23.35 -5.08 32.06
CA LEU A 295 24.54 -5.75 32.57
C LEU A 295 24.22 -7.12 33.19
N LYS A 296 22.93 -7.43 33.46
CA LYS A 296 22.45 -8.70 34.05
C LYS A 296 21.11 -9.18 33.45
N PRO A 297 21.12 -9.87 32.30
CA PRO A 297 19.97 -10.65 31.88
C PRO A 297 19.68 -11.78 32.91
N PRO A 298 18.41 -12.10 33.25
CA PRO A 298 17.16 -11.61 32.67
C PRO A 298 16.50 -10.44 33.42
N ASN A 299 17.06 -9.98 34.54
CA ASN A 299 16.48 -8.89 35.34
C ASN A 299 17.13 -7.56 34.97
N CYS A 300 16.64 -6.99 33.87
CA CYS A 300 16.94 -5.63 33.44
C CYS A 300 15.82 -4.70 33.94
N ASN A 301 15.86 -4.27 35.20
CA ASN A 301 15.06 -3.13 35.66
C ASN A 301 15.80 -1.83 35.35
#